data_AF-A0A348YCG0-F1
#
_entry.id   AF-A0A348YCG0-F1
#
_cell.length_a   1.000
_cell.length_b   1.000
_cell.length_c   1.000
_cell.angle_alpha   90.00
_cell.angle_beta   90.00
_cell.angle_gamma   90.00
#
_symmetry.space_group_name_H-M   'P 1'
#
loop_
_entity.id
_entity.type
_entity.pdbx_description
1 polymer ?
#
loop_
_entity_poly.entity_id
_entity_poly.type
_entity_poly.pdbx_seq_one_letter_code
_entity_poly.pdbx_strand_id
1 'polypeptide(L)'
;YFRVSKLYDLVQQDFLTEKEFDELSFAEGYLWQIRHYLHELTGRNENKLLFDYQREIAQLMGYEPQPDDQPNDSVERFMRDYYRCAMQISTLSEMLTNHYYETIIEPQLPDEERPKKQPINARFNQVGEQIAMAHHRVFAQHPESILEMFLLMGQYGIKNVRTHTLRALKIAARGIDQAYRDNPTHQALFLANLKEQNYLFHRLRTMNRYGVLGNYIPAFAQVTGLMQYDLFHRYT
;
A
#
# COMPACT_ATOMS: atom_id res chain seq x y z
N TYR A 1 -23.31 -9.85 6.99
CA TYR A 1 -22.49 -11.07 6.88
C TYR A 1 -21.64 -11.31 8.12
N PHE A 2 -21.00 -10.31 8.74
CA PHE A 2 -20.12 -10.59 9.87
C PHE A 2 -20.77 -10.51 11.27
N ARG A 3 -21.96 -9.92 11.44
CA ARG A 3 -22.67 -9.75 12.75
C ARG A 3 -21.72 -9.30 13.88
N VAL A 4 -20.77 -8.43 13.55
CA VAL A 4 -19.75 -7.93 14.48
C VAL A 4 -20.11 -6.54 14.95
N SER A 5 -19.82 -6.28 16.22
CA SER A 5 -20.10 -5.01 16.89
C SER A 5 -18.83 -4.16 17.02
N LYS A 6 -17.66 -4.80 16.95
CA LYS A 6 -16.35 -4.16 17.05
C LYS A 6 -15.49 -4.58 15.87
N LEU A 7 -14.62 -3.67 15.40
CA LEU A 7 -13.68 -3.93 14.31
C LEU A 7 -12.77 -5.14 14.62
N TYR A 8 -12.38 -5.31 15.89
CA TYR A 8 -11.55 -6.44 16.34
C TYR A 8 -12.20 -7.80 16.12
N ASP A 9 -13.53 -7.89 16.14
CA ASP A 9 -14.23 -9.16 15.95
C ASP A 9 -13.99 -9.73 14.52
N LEU A 10 -13.61 -8.89 13.55
CA LEU A 10 -13.21 -9.34 12.20
C LEU A 10 -11.85 -10.07 12.19
N VAL A 11 -11.02 -9.86 13.21
CA VAL A 11 -9.78 -10.64 13.41
C VAL A 11 -10.12 -12.06 13.80
N GLN A 12 -11.11 -12.24 14.68
CA GLN A 12 -11.57 -13.57 15.11
C GLN A 12 -12.21 -14.39 13.98
N GLN A 13 -12.63 -13.72 12.90
CA GLN A 13 -13.22 -14.34 11.72
C GLN A 13 -12.21 -14.54 10.59
N ASP A 14 -10.91 -14.40 10.86
CA ASP A 14 -9.79 -14.50 9.89
C ASP A 14 -9.91 -13.53 8.69
N PHE A 15 -10.79 -12.53 8.79
CA PHE A 15 -11.00 -11.53 7.74
C PHE A 15 -9.90 -10.46 7.79
N LEU A 16 -9.48 -10.09 9.00
CA LEU A 16 -8.38 -9.19 9.29
C LEU A 16 -7.28 -9.93 10.03
N THR A 17 -6.02 -9.62 9.75
CA THR A 17 -4.92 -10.03 10.64
C THR A 17 -4.79 -9.07 11.82
N GLU A 18 -4.26 -9.53 12.97
CA GLU A 18 -3.99 -8.65 14.12
C GLU A 18 -3.16 -7.42 13.73
N LYS A 19 -2.15 -7.62 12.88
CA LYS A 19 -1.31 -6.54 12.39
C LYS A 19 -2.06 -5.53 11.52
N GLU A 20 -2.99 -5.99 10.68
CA GLU A 20 -3.84 -5.09 9.90
C GLU A 20 -4.78 -4.31 10.80
N PHE A 21 -5.30 -4.94 11.86
CA PHE A 21 -6.09 -4.26 12.89
C PHE A 21 -5.26 -3.19 13.60
N ASP A 22 -4.05 -3.51 14.06
CA ASP A 22 -3.15 -2.55 14.73
C ASP A 22 -2.81 -1.36 13.81
N GLU A 23 -2.53 -1.64 12.53
CA GLU A 23 -2.29 -0.61 11.52
C GLU A 23 -3.52 0.32 11.36
N LEU A 24 -4.75 -0.23 11.34
CA LEU A 24 -5.98 0.57 11.28
C LEU A 24 -6.19 1.40 12.55
N SER A 25 -6.05 0.78 13.73
CA SER A 25 -6.29 1.45 15.00
C SER A 25 -5.30 2.59 15.25
N PHE A 26 -4.02 2.38 14.93
CA PHE A 26 -3.02 3.45 14.98
C PHE A 26 -3.41 4.61 14.05
N ALA A 27 -3.75 4.28 12.81
CA ALA A 27 -3.99 5.28 11.79
C ALA A 27 -5.29 6.07 12.03
N GLU A 28 -6.34 5.41 12.54
CA GLU A 28 -7.57 6.06 13.03
C GLU A 28 -7.26 7.05 14.15
N GLY A 29 -6.53 6.62 15.18
CA GLY A 29 -6.13 7.50 16.29
C GLY A 29 -5.32 8.72 15.83
N TYR A 30 -4.35 8.50 14.93
CA TYR A 30 -3.53 9.56 14.37
C TYR A 30 -4.35 10.60 13.58
N LEU A 31 -5.23 10.14 12.68
CA LEU A 31 -6.08 11.04 11.89
C LEU A 31 -7.14 11.75 12.74
N TRP A 32 -7.66 11.08 13.76
CA TRP A 32 -8.60 11.71 14.70
C TRP A 32 -7.95 12.79 15.53
N GLN A 33 -6.70 12.62 15.95
CA GLN A 33 -5.95 13.65 16.66
C GLN A 33 -5.75 14.89 15.79
N ILE A 34 -5.35 14.71 14.52
CA ILE A 34 -5.26 15.82 13.55
C ILE A 34 -6.62 16.53 13.40
N ARG A 35 -7.71 15.75 13.24
CA ARG A 35 -9.05 16.31 13.10
C ARG A 35 -9.48 17.09 14.34
N HIS A 36 -9.17 16.58 15.53
CA HIS A 36 -9.45 17.24 16.79
C HIS A 36 -8.77 18.61 16.87
N TYR A 37 -7.45 18.66 16.62
CA TYR A 37 -6.72 19.93 16.62
C TYR A 37 -7.20 20.89 15.52
N LEU A 38 -7.61 20.38 14.36
CA LEU A 38 -8.17 21.20 13.29
C LEU A 38 -9.52 21.83 13.70
N HIS A 39 -10.37 21.07 14.41
CA HIS A 39 -11.64 21.59 14.92
C HIS A 39 -11.43 22.60 16.03
N GLU A 40 -10.47 22.35 16.92
CA GLU A 40 -10.08 23.27 17.99
C GLU A 40 -9.54 24.59 17.40
N LEU A 41 -8.61 24.51 16.44
CA LEU A 41 -7.99 25.67 15.83
C LEU A 41 -8.97 26.53 15.03
N THR A 42 -9.87 25.89 14.26
CA THR A 42 -10.81 26.61 13.39
C THR A 42 -12.12 27.00 14.07
N GLY A 43 -12.41 26.46 15.26
CA GLY A 43 -13.69 26.64 15.97
C GLY A 43 -14.91 26.10 15.22
N ARG A 44 -14.71 25.24 14.21
CA ARG A 44 -15.75 24.67 13.35
C ARG A 44 -15.40 23.25 12.91
N ASN A 45 -16.36 22.58 12.27
CA ASN A 45 -16.16 21.24 11.70
C ASN A 45 -15.33 21.28 10.40
N GLU A 46 -14.10 21.79 10.45
CA GLU A 46 -13.16 21.77 9.34
C GLU A 46 -12.51 20.39 9.23
N ASN A 47 -12.56 19.76 8.06
CA ASN A 47 -12.00 18.41 7.85
C ASN A 47 -10.92 18.40 6.76
N LYS A 48 -10.52 19.58 6.28
CA LYS A 48 -9.44 19.74 5.30
C LYS A 48 -8.21 20.32 5.99
N LEU A 49 -7.11 19.58 5.92
CA LEU A 49 -5.81 20.04 6.38
C LEU A 49 -5.21 21.03 5.36
N LEU A 50 -5.78 22.23 5.32
CA LEU A 50 -5.31 23.32 4.46
C LEU A 50 -3.92 23.79 4.89
N PHE A 51 -3.16 24.31 3.93
CA PHE A 51 -1.81 24.82 4.11
C PHE A 51 -1.66 25.76 5.32
N ASP A 52 -2.61 26.67 5.48
CA ASP A 52 -2.62 27.67 6.55
C ASP A 52 -2.64 27.05 7.96
N TYR A 53 -3.17 25.82 8.10
CA TYR A 53 -3.27 25.12 9.38
C TYR A 53 -2.11 24.16 9.62
N GLN A 54 -1.39 23.74 8.58
CA GLN A 54 -0.39 22.65 8.68
C GLN A 54 0.72 22.96 9.67
N ARG A 55 1.17 24.21 9.75
CA ARG A 55 2.24 24.61 10.68
C ARG A 55 1.82 24.51 12.15
N GLU A 56 0.65 25.01 12.48
CA GLU A 56 0.13 25.00 13.85
C GLU A 56 -0.23 23.57 14.29
N ILE A 57 -0.85 22.81 13.38
CA ILE A 57 -1.15 21.39 13.64
C ILE A 57 0.14 20.58 13.80
N ALA A 58 1.19 20.83 13.01
CA ALA A 58 2.47 20.15 13.16
C ALA A 58 3.04 20.35 14.58
N GLN A 59 2.99 21.57 15.11
CA GLN A 59 3.44 21.87 16.48
C GLN A 59 2.59 21.14 17.52
N LEU A 60 1.25 21.18 17.40
CA LEU A 60 0.33 20.46 18.31
C LEU A 60 0.52 18.94 18.27
N MET A 61 0.91 18.40 17.12
CA MET A 61 1.25 16.99 16.93
C MET A 61 2.68 16.63 17.42
N GLY A 62 3.43 17.59 17.98
CA GLY A 62 4.77 17.37 18.54
C GLY A 62 5.92 17.48 17.54
N TYR A 63 5.67 17.98 16.33
CA TYR A 63 6.72 18.25 15.34
C TYR A 63 7.34 19.63 15.60
N GLU A 64 8.26 19.67 16.55
CA GLU A 64 9.02 20.87 16.87
C GLU A 64 10.18 21.10 15.87
N PRO A 65 10.54 22.37 15.61
CA PRO A 65 11.73 22.71 14.83
C PRO A 65 13.01 22.35 15.61
N GLN A 66 13.98 21.75 14.93
CA GLN A 66 15.30 21.44 15.47
C GLN A 66 16.31 22.57 15.16
N PRO A 67 17.44 22.66 15.89
CA PRO A 67 18.42 23.76 15.71
C PRO A 67 18.97 23.90 14.29
N ASP A 68 19.06 22.78 13.55
CA ASP A 68 19.61 22.72 12.18
C ASP A 68 18.52 22.68 11.09
N ASP A 69 17.23 22.79 11.47
CA ASP A 69 16.12 22.75 10.52
C ASP A 69 16.06 24.01 9.67
N GLN A 70 15.78 23.84 8.38
CA GLN A 70 15.35 24.92 7.51
C GLN A 70 13.91 25.35 7.84
N PRO A 71 13.49 26.56 7.42
CA PRO A 71 12.10 26.97 7.52
C PRO A 71 11.20 25.93 6.83
N ASN A 72 10.24 25.37 7.59
CA ASN A 72 9.25 24.36 7.20
C ASN A 72 9.63 22.89 7.37
N ASP A 73 10.86 22.53 7.75
CA ASP A 73 11.25 21.12 7.89
C ASP A 73 10.34 20.33 8.86
N SER A 74 9.91 20.96 9.96
CA SER A 74 8.97 20.35 10.90
C SER A 74 7.60 20.06 10.27
N VAL A 75 7.12 20.96 9.41
CA VAL A 75 5.86 20.80 8.68
C VAL A 75 6.00 19.72 7.62
N GLU A 76 7.13 19.66 6.91
CA GLU A 76 7.39 18.61 5.92
C GLU A 76 7.51 17.22 6.56
N ARG A 77 8.10 17.11 7.77
CA ARG A 77 8.09 15.86 8.54
C ARG A 77 6.66 15.45 8.90
N PHE A 78 5.86 16.38 9.44
CA PHE A 78 4.46 16.12 9.76
C PHE A 78 3.64 15.68 8.53
N MET A 79 3.74 16.42 7.43
CA MET A 79 3.00 16.12 6.21
C MET A 79 3.41 14.79 5.61
N ARG A 80 4.70 14.44 5.65
CA ARG A 80 5.21 13.13 5.20
C ARG A 80 4.58 11.98 5.98
N ASP A 81 4.50 12.09 7.30
CA ASP A 81 3.92 11.06 8.15
C ASP A 81 2.39 10.99 7.99
N TYR A 82 1.72 12.15 7.81
CA TYR A 82 0.31 12.21 7.40
C TYR A 82 0.06 11.48 6.08
N TYR A 83 0.84 11.77 5.03
CA TYR A 83 0.68 11.13 3.72
C TYR A 83 0.93 9.62 3.78
N ARG A 84 1.94 9.18 4.55
CA ARG A 84 2.21 7.75 4.78
C ARG A 84 1.03 7.08 5.48
N CYS A 85 0.50 7.69 6.53
CA CYS A 85 -0.66 7.18 7.26
C CYS A 85 -1.91 7.09 6.35
N ALA A 86 -2.22 8.15 5.59
CA ALA A 86 -3.33 8.17 4.65
C ALA A 86 -3.18 7.11 3.54
N MET A 87 -1.96 6.94 3.00
CA MET A 87 -1.65 5.92 2.00
C MET A 87 -1.81 4.50 2.55
N GLN A 88 -1.37 4.27 3.79
CA GLN A 88 -1.52 2.97 4.47
C GLN A 88 -3.00 2.62 4.65
N ILE A 89 -3.82 3.52 5.19
CA ILE A 89 -5.26 3.30 5.35
C ILE A 89 -5.93 3.07 4.00
N SER A 90 -5.65 3.91 3.00
CA SER A 90 -6.23 3.75 1.65
C SER A 90 -5.87 2.38 1.03
N THR A 91 -4.63 1.93 1.22
CA THR A 91 -4.17 0.61 0.78
C THR A 91 -4.90 -0.52 1.49
N LEU A 92 -5.02 -0.41 2.82
CA LEU A 92 -5.66 -1.44 3.61
C LEU A 92 -7.17 -1.52 3.33
N SER A 93 -7.86 -0.38 3.26
CA SER A 93 -9.30 -0.31 2.91
C SER A 93 -9.60 -0.92 1.54
N GLU A 94 -8.80 -0.63 0.53
CA GLU A 94 -8.96 -1.26 -0.79
C GLU A 94 -8.70 -2.76 -0.74
N MET A 95 -7.65 -3.19 -0.04
CA MET A 95 -7.33 -4.62 0.11
C MET A 95 -8.47 -5.36 0.85
N LEU A 96 -9.05 -4.77 1.89
CA LEU A 96 -10.19 -5.36 2.61
C LEU A 96 -11.45 -5.40 1.76
N THR A 97 -11.68 -4.39 0.93
CA THR A 97 -12.81 -4.37 -0.01
C THR A 97 -12.68 -5.48 -1.04
N ASN A 98 -11.48 -5.66 -1.60
CA ASN A 98 -11.17 -6.78 -2.50
C ASN A 98 -11.30 -8.12 -1.76
N HIS A 99 -10.81 -8.22 -0.52
CA HIS A 99 -10.94 -9.44 0.28
C HIS A 99 -12.40 -9.81 0.52
N TYR A 100 -13.24 -8.84 0.86
CA TYR A 100 -14.68 -9.02 1.02
C TYR A 100 -15.32 -9.54 -0.26
N TYR A 101 -14.99 -8.93 -1.40
CA TYR A 101 -15.49 -9.39 -2.69
C TYR A 101 -15.04 -10.84 -2.97
N GLU A 102 -13.74 -11.13 -2.83
CA GLU A 102 -13.14 -12.43 -3.10
C GLU A 102 -13.66 -13.57 -2.20
N THR A 103 -14.00 -13.28 -0.94
CA THR A 103 -14.36 -14.30 0.05
C THR A 103 -15.85 -14.45 0.28
N ILE A 104 -16.61 -13.36 0.15
CA ILE A 104 -18.04 -13.35 0.44
C ILE A 104 -18.86 -13.29 -0.85
N ILE A 105 -18.52 -12.39 -1.78
CA ILE A 105 -19.34 -12.15 -2.97
C ILE A 105 -19.05 -13.18 -4.07
N GLU A 106 -17.79 -13.40 -4.44
CA GLU A 106 -17.42 -14.30 -5.52
C GLU A 106 -17.95 -15.74 -5.37
N PRO A 107 -17.92 -16.37 -4.18
CA PRO A 107 -18.45 -17.73 -4.02
C PRO A 107 -19.97 -17.83 -4.23
N GLN A 108 -20.68 -16.71 -4.14
CA GLN A 108 -22.14 -16.65 -4.34
C GLN A 108 -22.54 -16.39 -5.79
N LEU A 109 -21.57 -16.07 -6.67
CA LEU A 109 -21.85 -15.84 -8.08
C LEU A 109 -22.26 -17.14 -8.79
N PRO A 110 -23.12 -17.05 -9.83
CA PRO A 110 -23.37 -18.14 -10.75
C PRO A 110 -22.06 -18.69 -11.34
N ASP A 111 -22.00 -20.00 -11.64
CA ASP A 111 -20.78 -20.63 -12.19
C ASP A 111 -20.25 -19.93 -13.45
N GLU A 112 -21.14 -19.40 -14.28
CA GLU A 112 -20.81 -18.70 -15.53
C GLU A 112 -20.14 -17.35 -15.30
N GLU A 113 -20.47 -16.67 -14.20
CA GLU A 113 -19.93 -15.36 -13.81
C GLU A 113 -18.69 -15.48 -12.91
N ARG A 114 -18.41 -16.66 -12.36
CA ARG A 114 -17.27 -16.85 -11.46
C ARG A 114 -15.93 -16.71 -12.21
N PRO A 115 -14.95 -15.99 -11.63
CA PRO A 115 -13.63 -15.85 -12.20
C PRO A 115 -12.97 -17.21 -12.45
N LYS A 116 -12.63 -17.50 -13.70
CA LYS A 116 -11.98 -18.76 -14.08
C LYS A 116 -10.50 -18.74 -13.70
N LYS A 117 -10.04 -19.81 -13.06
CA LYS A 117 -8.63 -20.03 -12.72
C LYS A 117 -7.89 -20.71 -13.87
N GLN A 118 -6.79 -20.12 -14.33
CA GLN A 118 -5.92 -20.65 -15.37
C GLN A 118 -4.45 -20.62 -14.88
N PRO A 119 -3.69 -21.72 -14.97
CA PRO A 119 -2.29 -21.71 -14.59
C PRO A 119 -1.46 -20.88 -15.58
N ILE A 120 -0.61 -19.99 -15.05
CA ILE A 120 0.39 -19.26 -15.84
C ILE A 120 1.70 -20.06 -15.83
N ASN A 121 2.17 -20.41 -14.62
CA ASN A 121 3.33 -21.25 -14.39
C ASN A 121 3.21 -21.96 -13.03
N ALA A 122 4.28 -22.61 -12.56
CA ALA A 122 4.28 -23.32 -11.27
C ALA A 122 4.04 -22.40 -10.05
N ARG A 123 4.27 -21.09 -10.19
CA ARG A 123 4.22 -20.08 -9.11
C ARG A 123 2.98 -19.20 -9.17
N PHE A 124 2.36 -19.01 -10.32
CA PHE A 124 1.23 -18.08 -10.50
C PHE A 124 0.09 -18.67 -11.34
N ASN A 125 -1.12 -18.23 -11.02
CA ASN A 125 -2.33 -18.43 -11.78
C ASN A 125 -2.95 -17.08 -12.15
N GLN A 126 -3.71 -17.06 -13.23
CA GLN A 126 -4.68 -16.02 -13.52
C GLN A 126 -6.05 -16.46 -12.98
N VAL A 127 -6.73 -15.60 -12.25
CA VAL A 127 -8.11 -15.79 -11.76
C VAL A 127 -8.94 -14.62 -12.28
N GLY A 128 -9.69 -14.84 -13.36
CA GLY A 128 -10.32 -13.75 -14.11
C GLY A 128 -9.30 -12.72 -14.60
N GLU A 129 -9.40 -11.48 -14.12
CA GLU A 129 -8.48 -10.38 -14.44
C GLU A 129 -7.40 -10.14 -13.37
N GLN A 130 -7.23 -11.10 -12.45
CA GLN A 130 -6.32 -10.98 -11.31
C GLN A 130 -5.21 -12.02 -11.36
N ILE A 131 -3.99 -11.65 -10.97
CA ILE A 131 -2.91 -12.61 -10.75
C ILE A 131 -2.95 -13.13 -9.31
N ALA A 132 -2.68 -14.42 -9.13
CA ALA A 132 -2.72 -15.10 -7.85
C ALA A 132 -1.51 -16.03 -7.70
N MET A 133 -0.88 -16.06 -6.54
CA MET A 133 0.11 -17.10 -6.22
C MET A 133 -0.51 -18.50 -6.31
N ALA A 134 0.25 -19.47 -6.78
CA ALA A 134 -0.15 -20.87 -6.82
C ALA A 134 -0.21 -21.51 -5.43
N HIS A 135 0.63 -21.06 -4.50
CA HIS A 135 0.65 -21.50 -3.11
C HIS A 135 1.22 -20.42 -2.19
N HIS A 136 1.00 -20.53 -0.88
CA HIS A 136 1.35 -19.51 0.12
C HIS A 136 2.87 -19.30 0.33
N ARG A 137 3.71 -20.22 -0.18
CA ARG A 137 5.19 -20.17 -0.03
C ARG A 137 5.94 -19.62 -1.24
N VAL A 138 5.25 -19.18 -2.30
CA VAL A 138 5.90 -18.76 -3.57
C VAL A 138 7.02 -17.75 -3.33
N PHE A 139 6.74 -16.61 -2.69
CA PHE A 139 7.76 -15.59 -2.45
C PHE A 139 8.86 -16.01 -1.45
N ALA A 140 8.53 -16.90 -0.50
CA ALA A 140 9.50 -17.38 0.49
C ALA A 140 10.49 -18.39 -0.11
N GLN A 141 10.03 -19.22 -1.05
CA GLN A 141 10.86 -20.21 -1.75
C GLN A 141 11.60 -19.60 -2.95
N HIS A 142 10.97 -18.61 -3.59
CA HIS A 142 11.45 -17.97 -4.82
C HIS A 142 11.38 -16.45 -4.65
N PRO A 143 12.35 -15.80 -4.01
CA PRO A 143 12.36 -14.34 -3.85
C PRO A 143 12.24 -13.60 -5.19
N GLU A 144 12.83 -14.13 -6.25
CA GLU A 144 12.77 -13.59 -7.62
C GLU A 144 11.33 -13.45 -8.13
N SER A 145 10.42 -14.27 -7.60
CA SER A 145 9.02 -14.28 -8.00
C SER A 145 8.28 -12.98 -7.63
N ILE A 146 8.82 -12.16 -6.72
CA ILE A 146 8.31 -10.81 -6.45
C ILE A 146 8.33 -9.97 -7.73
N LEU A 147 9.47 -9.89 -8.42
CA LEU A 147 9.60 -9.12 -9.66
C LEU A 147 9.01 -9.86 -10.86
N GLU A 148 9.10 -11.20 -10.87
CA GLU A 148 8.49 -12.03 -11.90
C GLU A 148 6.97 -11.82 -11.96
N MET A 149 6.28 -11.76 -10.82
CA MET A 149 4.83 -11.56 -10.76
C MET A 149 4.41 -10.33 -11.59
N PHE A 150 5.10 -9.21 -11.41
CA PHE A 150 4.80 -7.99 -12.16
C PHE A 150 5.17 -8.10 -13.63
N LEU A 151 6.21 -8.86 -13.99
CA LEU A 151 6.53 -9.09 -15.39
C LEU A 151 5.42 -9.90 -16.07
N LEU A 152 4.95 -10.98 -15.41
CA LEU A 152 3.84 -11.81 -15.87
C LEU A 152 2.55 -10.99 -16.00
N MET A 153 2.28 -10.07 -15.07
CA MET A 153 1.14 -9.15 -15.19
C MET A 153 1.18 -8.36 -16.51
N GLY A 154 2.34 -7.84 -16.90
CA GLY A 154 2.49 -7.14 -18.18
C GLY A 154 2.33 -8.07 -19.39
N GLN A 155 3.02 -9.22 -19.36
CA GLN A 155 3.02 -10.19 -20.46
C GLN A 155 1.63 -10.79 -20.74
N TYR A 156 0.83 -11.02 -19.69
CA TYR A 156 -0.51 -11.60 -19.79
C TYR A 156 -1.64 -10.55 -19.76
N GLY A 157 -1.30 -9.26 -19.72
CA GLY A 157 -2.29 -8.18 -19.71
C GLY A 157 -3.17 -8.14 -18.45
N ILE A 158 -2.64 -8.56 -17.31
CA ILE A 158 -3.33 -8.64 -16.02
C ILE A 158 -3.08 -7.34 -15.22
N LYS A 159 -4.14 -6.66 -14.78
CA LYS A 159 -4.02 -5.39 -14.04
C LYS A 159 -4.02 -5.55 -12.53
N ASN A 160 -4.77 -6.53 -12.03
CA ASN A 160 -5.13 -6.63 -10.63
C ASN A 160 -4.44 -7.83 -9.97
N VAL A 161 -4.36 -7.83 -8.65
CA VAL A 161 -3.72 -8.88 -7.85
C VAL A 161 -4.71 -9.37 -6.81
N ARG A 162 -4.84 -10.68 -6.61
CA ARG A 162 -5.67 -11.25 -5.54
C ARG A 162 -5.18 -10.81 -4.17
N THR A 163 -6.11 -10.58 -3.24
CA THR A 163 -5.83 -10.06 -1.90
C THR A 163 -4.82 -10.91 -1.13
N HIS A 164 -4.94 -12.24 -1.15
CA HIS A 164 -3.96 -13.13 -0.50
C HIS A 164 -2.54 -12.98 -1.09
N THR A 165 -2.43 -12.69 -2.39
CA THR A 165 -1.13 -12.45 -3.03
C THR A 165 -0.57 -11.09 -2.62
N LEU A 166 -1.40 -10.06 -2.51
CA LEU A 166 -1.01 -8.73 -2.02
C LEU A 166 -0.53 -8.77 -0.57
N ARG A 167 -1.23 -9.49 0.32
CA ARG A 167 -0.81 -9.69 1.72
C ARG A 167 0.57 -10.35 1.79
N ALA A 168 0.78 -11.43 1.03
CA ALA A 168 2.06 -12.12 0.97
C ALA A 168 3.17 -11.24 0.37
N LEU A 169 2.86 -10.47 -0.68
CA LEU A 169 3.77 -9.53 -1.31
C LEU A 169 4.23 -8.43 -0.33
N LYS A 170 3.31 -7.83 0.43
CA LYS A 170 3.61 -6.81 1.45
C LYS A 170 4.60 -7.31 2.50
N ILE A 171 4.51 -8.59 2.87
CA ILE A 171 5.44 -9.25 3.80
C ILE A 171 6.77 -9.51 3.11
N ALA A 172 6.74 -10.15 1.93
CA ALA A 172 7.94 -10.53 1.18
C ALA A 172 8.78 -9.32 0.75
N ALA A 173 8.15 -8.20 0.41
CA ALA A 173 8.83 -6.96 0.03
C ALA A 173 9.80 -6.46 1.11
N ARG A 174 9.56 -6.76 2.40
CA ARG A 174 10.47 -6.41 3.50
C ARG A 174 11.82 -7.13 3.43
N GLY A 175 11.88 -8.26 2.73
CA GLY A 175 13.11 -9.02 2.49
C GLY A 175 13.92 -8.54 1.28
N ILE A 176 13.49 -7.47 0.60
CA ILE A 176 14.27 -6.84 -0.47
C ILE A 176 15.39 -6.00 0.18
N ASP A 177 16.51 -6.65 0.44
CA ASP A 177 17.71 -6.06 1.04
C ASP A 177 18.79 -5.76 -0.02
N GLN A 178 20.03 -5.51 0.41
CA GLN A 178 21.14 -5.28 -0.51
C GLN A 178 21.48 -6.55 -1.33
N ALA A 179 21.46 -7.74 -0.72
CA ALA A 179 21.76 -8.99 -1.41
C ALA A 179 20.71 -9.32 -2.48
N TYR A 180 19.43 -9.02 -2.21
CA TYR A 180 18.37 -9.12 -3.22
C TYR A 180 18.64 -8.20 -4.41
N ARG A 181 19.07 -6.95 -4.17
CA ARG A 181 19.31 -5.93 -5.20
C ARG A 181 20.57 -6.20 -6.03
N ASP A 182 21.57 -6.84 -5.44
CA ASP A 182 22.84 -7.19 -6.10
C ASP A 182 22.74 -8.49 -6.92
N ASN A 183 21.65 -9.25 -6.78
CA ASN A 183 21.44 -10.47 -7.54
C ASN A 183 21.20 -10.16 -9.04
N PRO A 184 22.03 -10.69 -9.97
CA PRO A 184 21.89 -10.43 -11.40
C PRO A 184 20.53 -10.85 -11.99
N THR A 185 19.93 -11.93 -11.48
CA THR A 185 18.60 -12.40 -11.91
C THR A 185 17.52 -11.38 -11.55
N HIS A 186 17.58 -10.80 -10.35
CA HIS A 186 16.63 -9.77 -9.92
C HIS A 186 16.81 -8.47 -10.71
N GLN A 187 18.05 -8.07 -10.98
CA GLN A 187 18.35 -6.91 -11.84
C GLN A 187 17.79 -7.10 -13.25
N ALA A 188 17.98 -8.28 -13.85
CA ALA A 188 17.42 -8.61 -15.15
C ALA A 188 15.89 -8.57 -15.15
N LEU A 189 15.24 -9.12 -14.12
CA LEU A 189 13.78 -9.08 -13.98
C LEU A 189 13.26 -7.65 -13.80
N PHE A 190 13.95 -6.81 -13.03
CA PHE A 190 13.56 -5.41 -12.86
C PHE A 190 13.65 -4.65 -14.19
N LEU A 191 14.75 -4.82 -14.94
CA LEU A 191 14.89 -4.21 -16.26
C LEU A 191 13.86 -4.75 -17.27
N ALA A 192 13.55 -6.04 -17.22
CA ALA A 192 12.49 -6.64 -18.04
C ALA A 192 11.12 -6.02 -17.71
N ASN A 193 10.83 -5.76 -16.44
CA ASN A 193 9.60 -5.08 -16.03
C ASN A 193 9.46 -3.69 -16.65
N LEU A 194 10.56 -2.92 -16.72
CA LEU A 194 10.57 -1.58 -17.34
C LEU A 194 10.43 -1.61 -18.86
N LYS A 195 10.93 -2.66 -19.50
CA LYS A 195 10.81 -2.86 -20.96
C LYS A 195 9.41 -3.27 -21.38
N GLU A 196 8.71 -4.03 -20.54
CA GLU A 196 7.33 -4.44 -20.75
C GLU A 196 6.39 -3.22 -20.66
N GLN A 197 5.77 -2.83 -21.77
CA GLN A 197 4.97 -1.60 -21.82
C GLN A 197 3.55 -1.78 -21.28
N ASN A 198 3.04 -3.02 -21.28
CA ASN A 198 1.69 -3.28 -20.82
C ASN A 198 1.53 -2.91 -19.34
N TYR A 199 0.59 -2.00 -19.09
CA TYR A 199 0.23 -1.51 -17.75
C TYR A 199 1.42 -1.03 -16.91
N LEU A 200 2.52 -0.58 -17.53
CA LEU A 200 3.76 -0.22 -16.82
C LEU A 200 3.51 0.72 -15.64
N PHE A 201 2.78 1.82 -15.86
CA PHE A 201 2.42 2.77 -14.80
C PHE A 201 1.66 2.10 -13.66
N HIS A 202 0.65 1.27 -13.96
CA HIS A 202 -0.12 0.56 -12.94
C HIS A 202 0.73 -0.43 -12.15
N ARG A 203 1.62 -1.16 -12.82
CA ARG A 203 2.53 -2.13 -12.20
C ARG A 203 3.52 -1.42 -11.27
N LEU A 204 4.15 -0.33 -11.72
CA LEU A 204 5.05 0.48 -10.89
C LEU A 204 4.33 1.13 -9.70
N ARG A 205 3.11 1.63 -9.91
CA ARG A 205 2.28 2.18 -8.83
C ARG A 205 1.94 1.10 -7.79
N THR A 206 1.63 -0.11 -8.23
CA THR A 206 1.35 -1.25 -7.35
C THR A 206 2.62 -1.69 -6.61
N MET A 207 3.76 -1.79 -7.30
CA MET A 207 5.05 -2.06 -6.66
C MET A 207 5.36 -1.03 -5.58
N ASN A 208 5.12 0.26 -5.84
CA ASN A 208 5.34 1.31 -4.85
C ASN A 208 4.41 1.15 -3.64
N ARG A 209 3.10 0.99 -3.90
CA ARG A 209 2.07 0.88 -2.86
C ARG A 209 2.33 -0.28 -1.88
N TYR A 210 2.84 -1.40 -2.38
CA TYR A 210 3.15 -2.59 -1.57
C TYR A 210 4.62 -2.69 -1.16
N GLY A 211 5.39 -1.60 -1.29
CA GLY A 211 6.77 -1.47 -0.78
C GLY A 211 7.87 -2.11 -1.63
N VAL A 212 7.53 -2.78 -2.74
CA VAL A 212 8.50 -3.41 -3.64
C VAL A 212 9.42 -2.37 -4.26
N LEU A 213 8.86 -1.28 -4.82
CA LEU A 213 9.67 -0.28 -5.53
C LEU A 213 10.57 0.51 -4.58
N GLY A 214 10.03 0.92 -3.43
CA GLY A 214 10.80 1.65 -2.41
C GLY A 214 11.94 0.82 -1.83
N ASN A 215 11.70 -0.47 -1.56
CA ASN A 215 12.77 -1.34 -1.05
C ASN A 215 13.79 -1.71 -2.13
N TYR A 216 13.37 -1.79 -3.40
CA TYR A 216 14.28 -2.08 -4.52
C TYR A 216 15.13 -0.88 -4.94
N ILE A 217 14.59 0.35 -4.85
CA ILE A 217 15.31 1.60 -5.11
C ILE A 217 15.23 2.49 -3.85
N PRO A 218 16.18 2.38 -2.90
CA PRO A 218 16.09 3.14 -1.65
C PRO A 218 16.04 4.66 -1.82
N ALA A 219 16.71 5.21 -2.84
CA ALA A 219 16.59 6.63 -3.18
C ALA A 219 15.15 7.01 -3.56
N PHE A 220 14.40 6.09 -4.18
CA PHE A 220 12.98 6.28 -4.47
C PHE A 220 12.12 6.24 -3.20
N ALA A 221 12.45 5.38 -2.22
CA ALA A 221 11.76 5.37 -0.93
C ALA A 221 11.92 6.69 -0.18
N GLN A 222 13.08 7.33 -0.27
CA GLN A 222 13.34 8.63 0.37
C GLN A 222 12.46 9.73 -0.21
N VAL A 223 12.10 9.64 -1.50
CA VAL A 223 11.23 10.62 -2.17
C VAL A 223 9.75 10.25 -2.15
N THR A 224 9.40 9.03 -1.77
CA THR A 224 8.02 8.58 -1.68
C THR A 224 7.33 9.23 -0.48
N GLY A 225 6.31 10.05 -0.77
CA GLY A 225 5.62 10.85 0.25
C GLY A 225 6.38 12.11 0.67
N LEU A 226 7.44 12.50 -0.06
CA LEU A 226 7.94 13.87 0.03
C LEU A 226 6.90 14.80 -0.55
N MET A 227 6.41 15.68 0.30
CA MET A 227 5.68 16.87 -0.09
C MET A 227 6.66 18.02 0.01
N GLN A 228 6.89 18.73 -1.10
CA GLN A 228 7.54 20.04 -1.00
C GLN A 228 6.50 21.02 -0.50
N TYR A 229 6.79 21.71 0.60
CA TYR A 229 5.90 22.73 1.14
C TYR A 229 5.92 23.97 0.24
N ASP A 230 5.20 23.92 -0.88
CA ASP A 230 5.01 25.03 -1.83
C ASP A 230 3.54 25.20 -2.27
N LEU A 231 3.23 26.36 -2.86
CA LEU A 231 1.88 26.74 -3.30
C LEU A 231 1.29 25.86 -4.44
N PHE A 232 2.10 25.00 -5.07
CA PHE A 232 1.71 24.15 -6.20
C PHE A 232 1.23 22.76 -5.75
N HIS A 233 1.47 22.36 -4.49
CA HIS A 233 1.04 21.05 -3.95
C HIS A 233 -0.39 21.03 -3.37
N ARG A 234 -1.28 21.94 -3.84
CA ARG A 234 -2.69 22.07 -3.38
C ARG A 234 -3.59 20.86 -3.68
N TYR A 235 -3.12 19.86 -4.43
CA TYR A 235 -3.95 18.75 -4.93
C TYR A 235 -3.26 17.37 -4.86
N THR A 236 -2.55 17.08 -3.76
CA THR A 236 -2.11 15.70 -3.45
C THR A 236 -2.74 15.20 -2.17
#